data_AF-A0A6L5T640-F1
#
_entry.id   AF-A0A6L5T640-F1
#
_cell.length_a   1.000
_cell.length_b   1.000
_cell.length_c   1.000
_cell.angle_alpha   90.00
_cell.angle_beta   90.00
_cell.angle_gamma   90.00
#
_symmetry.space_group_name_H-M   'P 1'
#
loop_
_entity.id
_entity.type
_entity.pdbx_description
1 polymer ?
#
loop_
_entity_poly.entity_id
_entity_poly.type
_entity_poly.pdbx_seq_one_letter_code
_entity_poly.pdbx_strand_id
1 'polypeptide(L)'
;MKWYEDLFVGESVTGKIKKIKWKIEHNAGMLHTYIITFPSNEENLLDIIPTRELLQKGYPKKNLHIIAVAGNYDEALLLACDIIKETYENTGKTDVKSYLKSKRRK
;
A
#
# COMPACT_ATOMS: atom_id res chain seq x y z
N MET A 1 1.98 -10.83 -6.24
CA MET A 1 1.53 -9.71 -5.38
C MET A 1 0.86 -10.27 -4.15
N LYS A 2 1.01 -9.60 -3.00
CA LYS A 2 0.41 -10.00 -1.72
C LYS A 2 -0.31 -8.80 -1.12
N TRP A 3 -1.55 -8.97 -0.70
CA TRP A 3 -2.32 -7.95 -0.02
C TRP A 3 -2.18 -8.11 1.48
N TYR A 4 -2.00 -7.00 2.18
CA TYR A 4 -2.11 -6.98 3.63
C TYR A 4 -3.55 -7.30 4.04
N GLU A 5 -3.71 -8.12 5.07
CA GLU A 5 -5.01 -8.61 5.54
C GLU A 5 -5.85 -7.46 6.10
N ASP A 6 -5.26 -6.65 6.99
CA ASP A 6 -5.83 -5.41 7.52
C ASP A 6 -5.49 -4.20 6.63
N LEU A 7 -5.78 -4.33 5.33
CA LEU A 7 -5.48 -3.31 4.32
C LEU A 7 -5.95 -1.92 4.77
N PHE A 8 -5.06 -0.93 4.72
CA PHE A 8 -5.41 0.46 4.94
C PHE A 8 -6.13 1.01 3.70
N VAL A 9 -7.27 1.66 3.90
CA VAL A 9 -8.18 2.04 2.82
C VAL A 9 -8.51 3.52 2.95
N GLY A 10 -8.19 4.28 1.91
CA GLY A 10 -8.61 5.67 1.81
C GLY A 10 -10.12 5.80 1.69
N GLU A 11 -10.68 6.83 2.30
CA GLU A 11 -12.11 7.15 2.27
C GLU A 11 -12.70 7.15 0.86
N SER A 12 -11.97 7.68 -0.13
CA SER A 12 -12.45 7.83 -1.51
C SER A 12 -12.64 6.49 -2.24
N VAL A 13 -11.98 5.43 -1.75
CA VAL A 13 -12.00 4.08 -2.30
C VAL A 13 -12.70 3.07 -1.38
N THR A 14 -13.22 3.53 -0.23
CA THR A 14 -14.08 2.75 0.65
C THR A 14 -15.28 2.20 -0.14
N GLY A 15 -15.52 0.89 -0.01
CA GLY A 15 -16.57 0.17 -0.76
C GLY A 15 -16.19 -0.28 -2.18
N LYS A 16 -15.09 0.21 -2.76
CA LYS A 16 -14.61 -0.18 -4.11
C LYS A 16 -13.46 -1.18 -4.09
N ILE A 17 -12.91 -1.50 -2.92
CA ILE A 17 -11.69 -2.31 -2.75
C ILE A 17 -11.72 -3.64 -3.52
N LYS A 18 -12.82 -4.40 -3.49
CA LYS A 18 -12.92 -5.66 -4.23
C LYS A 18 -12.68 -5.46 -5.74
N LYS A 19 -13.28 -4.41 -6.32
CA LYS A 19 -13.11 -4.05 -7.73
C LYS A 19 -11.69 -3.57 -8.02
N ILE A 20 -11.08 -2.81 -7.11
CA ILE A 20 -9.70 -2.31 -7.26
C ILE A 20 -8.70 -3.48 -7.22
N LYS A 21 -8.84 -4.39 -6.26
CA LYS A 21 -8.01 -5.60 -6.17
C LYS A 21 -8.04 -6.39 -7.47
N TRP A 22 -9.26 -6.71 -7.94
CA TRP A 22 -9.47 -7.42 -9.19
C TRP A 22 -8.78 -6.72 -10.37
N LYS A 23 -8.96 -5.40 -10.50
CA LYS A 23 -8.36 -4.64 -11.60
C LYS A 23 -6.83 -4.69 -11.60
N ILE A 24 -6.20 -4.50 -10.43
CA ILE A 24 -4.74 -4.53 -10.31
C ILE A 24 -4.18 -5.92 -10.65
N GLU A 25 -4.84 -6.97 -10.16
CA GLU A 25 -4.44 -8.36 -10.40
C GLU A 25 -4.59 -8.78 -11.86
N HIS A 26 -5.62 -8.26 -12.55
CA HIS A 26 -5.91 -8.58 -13.95
C HIS A 26 -5.30 -7.57 -14.94
N ASN A 27 -4.40 -6.68 -14.48
CA ASN A 27 -3.80 -5.63 -15.33
C ASN A 27 -4.84 -4.72 -16.02
N ALA A 28 -6.01 -4.56 -15.42
CA ALA A 28 -7.03 -3.64 -15.92
C ALA A 28 -6.71 -2.23 -15.40
N GLY A 29 -6.50 -1.30 -16.34
CA GLY A 29 -6.10 0.07 -16.01
C GLY A 29 -7.07 0.82 -15.10
N MET A 30 -6.49 1.70 -14.29
CA MET A 30 -7.18 2.61 -13.39
C MET A 30 -6.50 3.97 -13.41
N LEU A 31 -7.31 5.03 -13.48
CA LEU A 31 -6.87 6.41 -13.27
C LEU A 31 -7.12 6.78 -11.81
N HIS A 32 -6.28 7.65 -11.27
CA HIS A 32 -6.44 8.20 -9.91
C HIS A 32 -6.56 7.09 -8.87
N THR A 33 -5.58 6.19 -8.81
CA THR A 33 -5.50 5.19 -7.74
C THR A 33 -4.03 4.96 -7.43
N TYR A 34 -3.72 4.92 -6.14
CA TYR A 34 -2.40 4.74 -5.60
C TYR A 34 -2.40 3.55 -4.66
N ILE A 35 -1.29 2.83 -4.64
CA ILE A 35 -1.03 1.79 -3.68
C ILE A 35 0.16 2.17 -2.83
N ILE A 36 0.16 1.76 -1.58
CA ILE A 36 1.28 1.92 -0.67
C ILE A 36 1.88 0.54 -0.42
N THR A 37 3.19 0.41 -0.55
CA THR A 37 3.91 -0.86 -0.41
C THR A 37 5.08 -0.75 0.55
N PHE A 38 5.64 -1.90 0.93
CA PHE A 38 6.97 -1.90 1.55
C PHE A 38 7.98 -1.23 0.60
N PRO A 39 9.02 -0.61 1.17
CA PRO A 39 9.97 0.17 0.39
C PRO A 39 10.80 -0.75 -0.52
N SER A 40 11.10 -0.24 -1.71
CA SER A 40 11.94 -0.90 -2.72
C SER A 40 13.44 -0.80 -2.42
N ASN A 41 13.82 0.09 -1.51
CA ASN A 41 15.19 0.29 -1.02
C ASN A 41 15.20 0.41 0.52
N GLU A 42 16.38 0.43 1.12
CA GLU A 42 16.55 0.46 2.58
C GLU A 42 16.40 1.87 3.19
N GLU A 43 16.46 2.91 2.37
CA GLU A 43 16.39 4.31 2.81
C GLU A 43 14.95 4.78 3.01
N ASN A 44 14.02 4.25 2.20
CA ASN A 44 12.60 4.59 2.27
C ASN A 44 11.89 3.82 3.39
N LEU A 45 10.85 4.43 3.95
CA LEU A 45 9.95 3.76 4.91
C LEU A 45 8.82 3.01 4.19
N LEU A 46 8.30 3.61 3.11
CA LEU A 46 7.18 3.13 2.31
C LEU A 46 7.35 3.64 0.88
N ASP A 47 6.81 2.91 -0.09
CA ASP A 47 6.69 3.38 -1.47
C ASP A 47 5.23 3.69 -1.80
N ILE A 48 4.98 4.85 -2.40
CA ILE A 48 3.67 5.25 -2.94
C ILE A 48 3.74 5.12 -4.45
N ILE A 49 2.98 4.19 -5.02
CA ILE A 49 3.03 3.84 -6.44
C ILE A 49 1.66 4.10 -7.08
N PRO A 50 1.57 4.93 -8.13
CA PRO A 50 0.34 5.05 -8.91
C PRO A 50 0.07 3.74 -9.66
N THR A 51 -1.17 3.25 -9.64
CA THR A 51 -1.52 1.93 -10.20
C THR A 51 -1.23 1.79 -11.70
N ARG A 52 -1.11 2.92 -12.43
CA ARG A 52 -0.72 2.93 -13.85
C ARG A 52 0.70 2.39 -14.08
N GLU A 53 1.62 2.57 -13.13
CA GLU A 53 3.00 2.09 -13.27
C GLU A 53 3.05 0.56 -13.28
N LEU A 54 2.12 -0.09 -12.60
CA LEU A 54 1.98 -1.53 -12.66
C LEU A 54 1.68 -2.01 -14.09
N LEU A 55 1.12 -1.19 -14.98
CA LEU A 55 0.84 -1.62 -16.36
C LEU A 55 2.10 -1.68 -17.24
N GLN A 56 3.23 -1.14 -16.77
CA GLN A 56 4.47 -1.13 -17.54
C GLN A 56 5.01 -2.55 -17.73
N LYS A 57 5.44 -2.86 -18.96
CA LYS A 57 6.05 -4.14 -19.30
C LYS A 57 7.33 -4.32 -18.48
N GLY A 58 7.40 -5.39 -17.70
CA GLY A 58 8.56 -5.70 -16.85
C GLY A 58 8.50 -5.16 -15.42
N TYR A 59 7.42 -4.47 -15.02
CA TYR A 59 7.29 -4.02 -13.63
C TYR A 59 7.29 -5.24 -12.65
N PRO A 60 8.12 -5.24 -11.58
CA PRO A 60 8.34 -6.41 -10.74
C PRO A 60 7.19 -6.66 -9.72
N LYS A 61 6.02 -7.11 -10.19
CA LYS A 61 4.83 -7.34 -9.34
C LYS A 61 4.87 -8.56 -8.42
N LYS A 62 5.77 -9.51 -8.68
CA LYS A 62 5.74 -10.84 -8.05
C LYS A 62 5.81 -10.75 -6.51
N ASN A 63 6.68 -9.89 -6.01
CA ASN A 63 6.96 -9.71 -4.57
C ASN A 63 6.39 -8.40 -4.00
N LEU A 64 5.53 -7.71 -4.73
CA LEU A 64 4.94 -6.46 -4.26
C LEU A 64 3.94 -6.75 -3.13
N HIS A 65 4.15 -6.12 -1.98
CA HIS A 65 3.31 -6.22 -0.79
C HIS A 65 2.50 -4.95 -0.65
N ILE A 66 1.19 -5.02 -0.93
CA ILE A 66 0.30 -3.87 -0.84
C ILE A 66 -0.24 -3.74 0.58
N ILE A 67 0.05 -2.60 1.20
CA ILE A 67 -0.32 -2.24 2.56
C ILE A 67 -1.55 -1.33 2.57
N ALA A 68 -1.66 -0.43 1.59
CA ALA A 68 -2.78 0.50 1.48
C ALA A 68 -3.22 0.78 0.05
N VAL A 69 -4.43 1.31 -0.09
CA VAL A 69 -5.00 1.81 -1.35
C VAL A 69 -5.64 3.18 -1.11
N ALA A 70 -5.33 4.13 -1.99
CA ALA A 70 -5.92 5.47 -2.02
C ALA A 70 -6.44 5.82 -3.42
N GLY A 71 -7.42 6.70 -3.51
CA GLY A 71 -7.99 7.19 -4.77
C GLY A 71 -7.33 8.47 -5.28
N ASN A 72 -6.41 9.07 -4.55
CA ASN A 72 -5.59 10.17 -5.04
C ASN A 72 -4.25 10.23 -4.27
N TYR A 73 -3.36 11.14 -4.68
CA TYR A 73 -2.01 11.22 -4.12
C TYR A 73 -2.01 11.80 -2.70
N ASP A 74 -2.81 12.82 -2.44
CA ASP A 74 -2.89 13.45 -1.12
C ASP A 74 -3.40 12.46 -0.06
N GLU A 75 -4.43 11.69 -0.41
CA GLU A 75 -4.94 10.61 0.43
C GLU A 75 -3.90 9.50 0.63
N ALA A 76 -3.06 9.20 -0.38
CA ALA A 76 -1.96 8.26 -0.22
C ALA A 76 -0.89 8.78 0.76
N LEU A 77 -0.59 10.09 0.73
CA LEU A 77 0.32 10.71 1.69
C LEU A 77 -0.24 10.64 3.11
N LEU A 78 -1.53 10.95 3.30
CA LEU A 78 -2.18 10.87 4.61
C LEU A 78 -2.15 9.44 5.15
N LEU A 79 -2.49 8.43 4.34
CA LEU A 79 -2.40 7.03 4.75
C LEU A 79 -0.97 6.60 5.08
N ALA A 80 0.04 7.08 4.33
CA ALA A 80 1.43 6.80 4.65
C ALA A 80 1.81 7.38 6.02
N CYS A 81 1.40 8.63 6.30
CA CYS A 81 1.58 9.26 7.61
C CYS A 81 0.91 8.44 8.72
N ASP A 82 -0.34 7.98 8.52
CA ASP A 82 -1.07 7.18 9.50
C ASP A 82 -0.36 5.86 9.80
N ILE A 83 0.12 5.15 8.77
CA ILE A 83 0.85 3.89 8.94
C ILE A 83 2.15 4.10 9.74
N ILE A 84 2.90 5.16 9.42
CA ILE A 84 4.16 5.48 10.09
C ILE A 84 3.90 5.91 11.53
N LYS A 85 2.89 6.75 11.75
CA LYS A 85 2.48 7.23 13.08
C LYS A 85 2.03 6.05 13.95
N GLU A 86 1.17 5.17 13.45
CA GLU A 86 0.73 3.97 14.16
C GLU A 86 1.92 3.08 14.53
N THR A 87 2.86 2.88 13.60
CA THR A 87 4.09 2.11 13.84
C THR A 87 4.91 2.73 14.96
N TYR A 88 5.11 4.04 14.92
CA TYR A 88 5.93 4.76 15.89
C TYR A 88 5.28 4.78 17.28
N GLU A 89 3.98 5.04 17.37
CA GLU A 89 3.23 5.06 18.64
C GLU A 89 3.25 3.70 19.35
N ASN A 90 3.26 2.58 18.59
CA ASN A 90 3.26 1.24 19.15
C ASN A 90 4.66 0.67 19.45
N THR A 91 5.71 1.16 18.78
CA THR A 91 7.04 0.54 18.83
C THR A 91 8.18 1.48 19.22
N GLY A 92 7.97 2.80 19.18
CA GLY A 92 9.01 3.82 19.31
C GLY A 92 10.03 3.83 18.15
N LYS A 93 9.75 3.11 17.06
CA LYS A 93 10.62 2.95 15.89
C LYS A 93 9.84 3.18 14.60
N THR A 94 10.55 3.27 13.48
CA THR A 94 9.97 3.46 12.14
C THR A 94 10.00 2.19 11.27
N ASP A 95 10.31 1.03 11.86
CA ASP A 95 10.30 -0.25 11.13
C ASP A 95 8.86 -0.77 10.92
N VAL A 96 8.23 -0.22 9.88
CA VAL A 96 6.86 -0.55 9.47
C VAL A 96 6.72 -2.04 9.13
N LYS A 97 7.74 -2.63 8.52
CA LYS A 97 7.69 -4.03 8.06
C LYS A 97 7.66 -5.01 9.23
N SER A 98 8.50 -4.80 10.24
CA SER A 98 8.49 -5.62 11.44
C SER A 98 7.22 -5.42 12.25
N TYR A 99 6.75 -4.16 12.37
CA TYR A 99 5.52 -3.85 13.08
C TYR A 99 4.30 -4.56 12.46
N LEU A 100 4.02 -4.35 11.16
CA LEU A 100 2.86 -4.95 10.48
C LEU A 100 2.90 -6.49 10.49
N LYS A 101 4.09 -7.10 10.42
CA LYS A 101 4.23 -8.57 10.57
C LYS A 101 3.89 -9.05 11.98
N SER A 102 4.25 -8.27 13.00
CA SER A 102 3.98 -8.60 14.40
C SER A 102 2.50 -8.44 14.75
N LYS A 103 1.84 -7.41 14.20
CA LYS A 103 0.40 -7.15 14.33
C LYS A 103 -0.44 -8.34 13.89
N ARG A 104 -0.09 -9.00 12.78
CA ARG A 104 -0.77 -10.21 12.28
C ARG A 104 -0.73 -11.44 13.21
N ARG A 105 0.16 -11.46 14.21
CA ARG A 105 0.32 -12.61 15.13
C ARG A 105 -0.48 -12.47 16.43
N LYS A 106 -1.09 -11.31 16.67
CA LYS A 106 -2.00 -11.08 17.79
C LYS A 106 -3.43 -11.33 17.35
#